data_AF-A0A956WE13-F1
#
_entry.id   AF-A0A956WE13-F1
#
_cell.length_a   1.000
_cell.length_b   1.000
_cell.length_c   1.000
_cell.angle_alpha   90.00
_cell.angle_beta   90.00
_cell.angle_gamma   90.00
#
_symmetry.space_group_name_H-M   'P 1'
#
loop_
_entity.id
_entity.type
_entity.pdbx_description
1 polymer ?
#
loop_
_entity_poly.entity_id
_entity_poly.type
_entity_poly.pdbx_seq_one_letter_code
_entity_poly.pdbx_strand_id
1 'polypeptide(L)'
;MATTLQEKPTLAPQFYGLVDLGQPRQLLNYLIDHPDSRIDSTALQAALQFPQHKDVALAAYSIGETAAALGLKRPWTEGQLGYLMNAETANLLARARSGNA
;
A
#
# COMPACT_ATOMS: atom_id res chain seq x y z
N MET A 1 6.66 13.03 -14.61
CA MET A 1 7.18 11.76 -14.07
C MET A 1 6.59 11.58 -12.68
N ALA A 2 6.04 10.40 -12.36
CA ALA A 2 5.53 10.12 -11.02
C ALA A 2 6.68 9.88 -10.03
N THR A 3 6.56 10.37 -8.80
CA THR A 3 7.59 10.30 -7.74
C THR A 3 7.26 9.25 -6.69
N THR A 4 8.23 8.79 -5.90
CA THR A 4 7.97 7.88 -4.77
C THR A 4 7.60 8.66 -3.51
N LEU A 5 7.07 7.96 -2.50
CA LEU A 5 6.87 8.54 -1.17
C LEU A 5 8.20 8.90 -0.48
N GLN A 6 9.31 8.24 -0.84
CA GLN A 6 10.64 8.60 -0.34
C GLN A 6 11.09 9.98 -0.88
N GLU A 7 10.73 10.30 -2.13
CA GLU A 7 11.02 11.60 -2.74
C GLU A 7 10.08 12.73 -2.24
N LYS A 8 8.88 12.37 -1.77
CA LYS A 8 7.86 13.31 -1.26
C LYS A 8 7.24 12.81 0.05
N PRO A 9 8.01 12.75 1.15
CA PRO A 9 7.54 12.16 2.41
C PRO A 9 6.39 12.94 3.03
N THR A 10 6.28 14.24 2.77
CA THR A 10 5.18 15.09 3.23
C THR A 10 3.82 14.70 2.64
N LEU A 11 3.78 13.93 1.55
CA LEU A 11 2.55 13.41 0.97
C LEU A 11 2.07 12.10 1.62
N ALA A 12 2.87 11.46 2.48
CA ALA A 12 2.48 10.20 3.13
C ALA A 12 1.17 10.29 3.94
N PRO A 13 0.91 11.36 4.73
CA PRO A 13 -0.35 11.50 5.46
C PRO A 13 -1.55 11.71 4.54
N GLN A 14 -1.36 12.49 3.48
CA GLN A 14 -2.41 12.73 2.49
C GLN A 14 -2.74 11.45 1.71
N PHE A 15 -1.71 10.77 1.20
CA PHE A 15 -1.87 9.48 0.54
C PHE A 15 -2.53 8.46 1.45
N TYR A 16 -2.02 8.31 2.68
CA TYR A 16 -2.64 7.41 3.66
C TYR A 16 -4.08 7.82 3.87
N GLY A 17 -4.41 9.08 4.19
CA GLY A 17 -5.78 9.52 4.47
C GLY A 17 -6.77 9.32 3.32
N LEU A 18 -6.33 9.40 2.06
CA LEU A 18 -7.20 9.27 0.88
C LEU A 18 -7.54 7.82 0.49
N VAL A 19 -6.80 6.82 0.96
CA VAL A 19 -7.11 5.42 0.63
C VAL A 19 -8.43 4.98 1.29
N ASP A 20 -9.31 4.35 0.52
CA ASP A 20 -10.63 3.91 1.00
C ASP A 20 -10.52 3.00 2.24
N LEU A 21 -11.37 3.25 3.25
CA LEU A 21 -11.35 2.55 4.56
C LEU A 21 -11.70 1.05 4.51
N GLY A 22 -12.06 0.50 3.34
CA GLY A 22 -12.38 -0.91 3.15
C GLY A 22 -11.16 -1.79 2.86
N GLN A 23 -11.32 -2.73 1.92
CA GLN A 23 -10.25 -3.63 1.47
C GLN A 23 -8.94 -2.92 1.07
N PRO A 24 -8.96 -1.76 0.37
CA PRO A 24 -7.75 -0.98 0.09
C PRO A 24 -6.96 -0.62 1.36
N ARG A 25 -7.63 -0.11 2.39
CA ARG A 25 -6.99 0.19 3.68
C ARG A 25 -6.42 -1.04 4.36
N GLN A 26 -7.16 -2.15 4.36
CA GLN A 26 -6.73 -3.40 5.00
C GLN A 26 -5.46 -3.94 4.33
N LEU A 27 -5.44 -3.97 3.00
CA LEU A 27 -4.26 -4.36 2.24
C LEU A 27 -3.08 -3.41 2.51
N LEU A 28 -3.30 -2.10 2.47
CA LEU A 28 -2.26 -1.12 2.73
C LEU A 28 -1.65 -1.29 4.13
N ASN A 29 -2.50 -1.43 5.16
CA ASN A 29 -2.05 -1.64 6.54
C ASN A 29 -1.25 -2.94 6.67
N TYR A 30 -1.70 -4.01 6.04
CA TYR A 30 -0.99 -5.28 6.07
C TYR A 30 0.41 -5.18 5.47
N LEU A 31 0.57 -4.48 4.34
CA LEU A 31 1.89 -4.26 3.75
C LEU A 31 2.78 -3.35 4.62
N ILE A 32 2.19 -2.37 5.33
CA ILE A 32 2.90 -1.52 6.30
C ILE A 32 3.41 -2.36 7.49
N ASP A 33 2.62 -3.31 7.96
CA ASP A 33 2.96 -4.17 9.11
C ASP A 33 3.94 -5.30 8.73
N HIS A 34 4.13 -5.58 7.44
CA HIS A 34 5.04 -6.61 6.92
C HIS A 34 6.08 -6.01 5.93
N PRO A 35 6.93 -5.08 6.39
CA PRO A 35 7.96 -4.50 5.53
C PRO A 35 8.98 -5.55 5.09
N ASP A 36 9.58 -5.33 3.93
CA ASP A 36 10.60 -6.17 3.28
C ASP A 36 10.19 -7.64 3.08
N SER A 37 8.92 -7.96 3.31
CA SER A 37 8.35 -9.29 3.11
C SER A 37 7.64 -9.33 1.77
N ARG A 38 8.03 -10.30 0.94
CA ARG A 38 7.35 -10.55 -0.33
C ARG A 38 6.18 -11.50 -0.10
N ILE A 39 4.98 -11.06 -0.49
CA ILE A 39 3.74 -11.80 -0.21
C ILE A 39 2.91 -11.86 -1.49
N ASP A 40 2.53 -13.08 -1.90
CA ASP A 40 1.70 -13.27 -3.09
C ASP A 40 0.22 -12.99 -2.83
N SER A 41 -0.53 -12.84 -3.92
CA SER A 41 -1.96 -12.53 -3.89
C SER A 41 -2.82 -13.59 -3.21
N THR A 42 -2.41 -14.87 -3.23
CA THR A 42 -3.13 -15.96 -2.56
C THR A 42 -2.94 -15.88 -1.06
N ALA A 43 -1.70 -15.68 -0.62
CA ALA A 43 -1.38 -15.47 0.79
C ALA A 43 -2.06 -14.20 1.33
N LEU A 44 -2.11 -13.12 0.56
CA LEU A 44 -2.83 -11.89 0.94
C LEU A 44 -4.34 -12.13 1.04
N GLN A 45 -4.94 -12.83 0.08
CA GLN A 45 -6.37 -13.14 0.13
C GLN A 45 -6.71 -13.94 1.40
N ALA A 46 -5.91 -14.95 1.74
CA ALA A 46 -6.10 -15.76 2.94
C ALA A 46 -5.89 -14.95 4.23
N ALA A 47 -4.81 -14.17 4.32
CA ALA A 47 -4.48 -13.37 5.49
C ALA A 47 -5.51 -12.27 5.78
N LEU A 48 -6.04 -11.63 4.72
CA LEU A 48 -7.01 -10.55 4.83
C LEU A 48 -8.46 -11.03 4.78
N GLN A 49 -8.68 -12.34 4.59
CA GLN A 49 -10.00 -12.95 4.45
C GLN A 49 -10.85 -12.28 3.36
N PHE A 50 -10.21 -11.87 2.26
CA PHE A 50 -10.94 -11.28 1.14
C PHE A 50 -11.84 -12.33 0.49
N PRO A 51 -13.09 -11.98 0.08
CA PRO A 51 -14.03 -12.96 -0.48
C PRO A 51 -13.49 -13.70 -1.70
N GLN A 52 -12.77 -12.99 -2.57
CA GLN A 52 -12.23 -13.54 -3.80
C GLN A 52 -10.78 -13.11 -4.00
N HIS A 53 -9.98 -13.96 -4.64
CA HIS A 53 -8.60 -13.64 -4.99
C HIS A 53 -8.46 -12.35 -5.82
N LYS A 54 -9.43 -12.07 -6.70
CA LYS A 54 -9.47 -10.85 -7.51
C LYS A 54 -9.59 -9.57 -6.68
N ASP A 55 -10.13 -9.66 -5.46
CA ASP A 55 -10.35 -8.50 -4.60
C ASP A 55 -9.01 -7.93 -4.09
N VAL A 56 -7.95 -8.75 -4.02
CA VAL A 56 -6.58 -8.26 -3.73
C VAL A 56 -6.12 -7.34 -4.85
N ALA A 57 -6.33 -7.72 -6.11
CA ALA A 57 -5.96 -6.91 -7.26
C ALA A 57 -6.81 -5.62 -7.35
N LEU A 58 -8.11 -5.68 -7.03
CA LEU A 58 -8.98 -4.51 -6.99
C LEU A 58 -8.56 -3.53 -5.88
N ALA A 59 -8.22 -4.04 -4.69
CA ALA A 59 -7.70 -3.24 -3.60
C ALA A 59 -6.37 -2.57 -3.97
N ALA A 60 -5.43 -3.34 -4.54
CA ALA A 60 -4.16 -2.82 -5.03
C ALA A 60 -4.34 -1.74 -6.12
N TYR A 61 -5.29 -1.95 -7.02
CA TYR A 61 -5.64 -0.99 -8.07
C TYR A 61 -6.17 0.33 -7.48
N SER A 62 -7.12 0.29 -6.54
CA SER A 62 -7.67 1.49 -5.87
C SER A 62 -6.57 2.31 -5.15
N ILE A 63 -5.66 1.63 -4.46
CA ILE A 63 -4.50 2.31 -3.83
C ILE A 63 -3.59 2.93 -4.90
N GLY A 64 -3.39 2.24 -6.03
CA GLY A 64 -2.61 2.73 -7.17
C GLY A 64 -3.21 3.99 -7.79
N GLU A 65 -4.52 4.05 -7.95
CA GLU A 65 -5.23 5.26 -8.42
C GLU A 65 -5.05 6.41 -7.43
N THR A 66 -5.13 6.13 -6.12
CA THR A 66 -4.88 7.13 -5.07
C THR A 66 -3.45 7.68 -5.14
N ALA A 67 -2.45 6.81 -5.35
CA ALA A 67 -1.07 7.24 -5.56
C ALA A 67 -0.94 8.09 -6.83
N ALA A 68 -1.51 7.63 -7.95
CA ALA A 68 -1.46 8.34 -9.23
C ALA A 68 -2.10 9.73 -9.17
N ALA A 69 -3.23 9.87 -8.46
CA ALA A 69 -3.89 11.16 -8.23
C ALA A 69 -3.00 12.18 -7.49
N LEU A 70 -2.06 11.71 -6.68
CA LEU A 70 -1.07 12.54 -5.98
C LEU A 70 0.25 12.67 -6.76
N GLY A 71 0.32 12.17 -8.00
CA GLY A 71 1.54 12.12 -8.79
C GLY A 71 2.59 11.15 -8.22
N LEU A 72 2.16 10.18 -7.40
CA LEU A 72 3.01 9.18 -6.77
C LEU A 72 3.01 7.86 -7.55
N LYS A 73 4.12 7.13 -7.44
CA LYS A 73 4.18 5.70 -7.76
C LYS A 73 3.51 4.89 -6.63
N ARG A 74 3.13 3.65 -6.94
CA ARG A 74 2.67 2.70 -5.91
C ARG A 74 3.75 2.55 -4.82
N PRO A 75 3.37 2.42 -3.53
CA PRO A 75 4.32 2.35 -2.43
C PRO A 75 4.98 0.96 -2.27
N TRP A 76 4.81 0.07 -3.24
CA TRP A 76 5.43 -1.25 -3.31
C TRP A 76 5.88 -1.56 -4.74
N THR A 77 6.67 -2.62 -4.87
CA THR A 77 6.97 -3.25 -6.15
C THR A 77 6.07 -4.46 -6.36
N GLU A 78 5.41 -4.53 -7.51
CA GLU A 78 4.64 -5.69 -7.96
C GLU A 78 5.49 -6.50 -8.93
N GLY A 79 5.53 -7.81 -8.75
CA GLY A 79 6.17 -8.74 -9.68
C GLY A 79 5.48 -10.10 -9.66
N GLN A 80 6.00 -11.06 -10.44
CA GLN A 80 5.46 -12.43 -10.49
C GLN A 80 5.39 -13.11 -9.12
N LEU A 81 6.26 -12.70 -8.20
CA LEU A 81 6.39 -13.26 -6.86
C LEU A 81 5.52 -12.52 -5.81
N GLY A 82 4.71 -11.53 -6.22
CA GLY A 82 3.82 -10.80 -5.32
C GLY A 82 4.25 -9.38 -4.98
N TYR A 83 3.72 -8.88 -3.87
CA TYR A 83 3.83 -7.50 -3.39
C TYR A 83 5.00 -7.40 -2.41
N LEU A 84 5.84 -6.37 -2.56
CA LEU A 84 6.89 -6.03 -1.61
C LEU A 84 6.93 -4.53 -1.36
N MET A 85 6.63 -4.14 -0.12
CA MET A 85 6.82 -2.78 0.40
C MET A 85 8.14 -2.75 1.17
N ASN A 86 9.01 -1.79 0.86
CA ASN A 86 10.27 -1.66 1.59
C ASN A 86 10.07 -1.01 2.97
N ALA A 87 10.98 -1.28 3.92
CA ALA A 87 10.88 -0.74 5.28
C ALA A 87 10.82 0.79 5.36
N GLU A 88 11.51 1.51 4.47
CA GLU A 88 11.50 2.97 4.48
C GLU A 88 10.12 3.55 4.16
N THR A 89 9.46 3.02 3.12
CA THR A 89 8.10 3.42 2.73
C THR A 89 7.08 2.98 3.78
N ALA A 90 7.23 1.78 4.32
CA ALA A 90 6.38 1.30 5.41
C ALA A 90 6.46 2.20 6.64
N ASN A 91 7.65 2.68 7.02
CA ASN A 91 7.83 3.58 8.15
C ASN A 91 7.16 4.94 7.92
N LEU A 92 7.31 5.54 6.73
CA LEU A 92 6.60 6.79 6.37
C LEU A 92 5.08 6.64 6.54
N LEU A 93 4.53 5.52 6.07
CA LEU A 93 3.10 5.24 6.16
C LEU A 93 2.64 4.84 7.56
N ALA A 94 3.48 4.18 8.36
CA ALA A 94 3.20 3.86 9.75
C ALA A 94 3.10 5.13 10.61
N ARG A 95 3.94 6.14 10.34
CA ARG A 95 3.85 7.46 10.96
C ARG A 95 2.58 8.19 10.56
N ALA A 96 2.24 8.16 9.27
CA ALA A 96 0.99 8.70 8.74
C ALA A 96 -0.24 8.04 9.40
N ARG A 97 -0.24 6.71 9.57
CA ARG A 97 -1.29 5.95 10.27
C ARG A 97 -1.48 6.40 11.71
N SER A 98 -0.39 6.71 12.41
CA SER A 98 -0.40 7.07 13.83
C SER A 98 -0.73 8.55 14.09
N GLY A 99 -0.89 9.36 13.04
CA GLY A 99 -1.03 10.81 13.15
C GLY A 99 0.25 11.54 13.59
N ASN A 100 1.40 10.85 13.62
CA ASN A 100 2.71 11.38 14.03
C ASN A 100 3.55 11.84 12.83
N ALA A 101 2.87 12.49 11.87
CA ALA A 101 3.48 12.97 10.64
C ALA A 101 4.14 14.34 10.82
#